data_AF-A0A0T6ZX84-F1
#
_entry.id   AF-A0A0T6ZX84-F1
#
_cell.length_a   1.000
_cell.length_b   1.000
_cell.length_c   1.000
_cell.angle_alpha   90.00
_cell.angle_beta   90.00
_cell.angle_gamma   90.00
#
_symmetry.space_group_name_H-M   'P 1'
#
loop_
_entity.id
_entity.type
_entity.pdbx_description
1 polymer ?
#
loop_
_entity_poly.entity_id
_entity_poly.type
_entity_poly.pdbx_seq_one_letter_code
_entity_poly.pdbx_strand_id
1 'polypeptide(L)'
;MPPSDRPASDIRLSLLPGSVVIEPGRYDRVWSFPGDVEPGAALFAPHRQWPSLDEIETRGGTMVDATQVPLATDTEDLLQLSGIDGSLALHNRAEGFRARLSWQMEHFPSLLLWYSNRGRKAYPWNGRHVALGVEPVASAFDLGPAISNAVNPLASSGIATAIAFEPGQTFTTRYRLSVEAAPTGNPAGRGAATGLQV
;
A
#
# COMPACT_ATOMS: atom_id res chain seq x y z
N MET A 1 -9.34 23.36 5.89
CA MET A 1 -9.76 22.27 4.99
C MET A 1 -10.32 21.17 5.88
N PRO A 2 -11.54 20.66 5.67
CA PRO A 2 -11.91 19.43 6.35
C PRO A 2 -10.93 18.33 5.88
N PRO A 3 -10.55 17.38 6.74
CA PRO A 3 -9.89 16.18 6.28
C PRO A 3 -10.80 15.55 5.23
N SER A 4 -10.26 15.23 4.06
CA SER A 4 -11.02 14.51 3.06
C SER A 4 -11.51 13.21 3.70
N ASP A 5 -12.81 13.07 3.91
CA ASP A 5 -13.41 11.75 4.05
C ASP A 5 -13.08 11.02 2.76
N ARG A 6 -12.05 10.17 2.79
CA ARG A 6 -11.68 9.29 1.67
C ARG A 6 -12.52 8.02 1.80
N PRO A 7 -13.46 7.75 0.88
CA PRO A 7 -13.89 6.39 0.62
C PRO A 7 -13.08 5.82 -0.55
N ALA A 8 -12.10 4.96 -0.28
CA ALA A 8 -11.49 4.10 -1.29
C ALA A 8 -10.83 2.87 -0.63
N SER A 9 -11.59 1.79 -0.46
CA SER A 9 -11.10 0.43 -0.14
C SER A 9 -10.12 0.29 1.05
N ASP A 10 -10.49 0.88 2.19
CA ASP A 10 -9.77 0.65 3.45
C ASP A 10 -10.14 -0.71 4.05
N ILE A 11 -9.13 -1.52 4.32
CA ILE A 11 -9.31 -2.82 4.95
C ILE A 11 -8.92 -2.69 6.41
N ARG A 12 -9.93 -2.74 7.30
CA ARG A 12 -9.70 -2.79 8.75
C ARG A 12 -8.85 -4.01 9.07
N LEU A 13 -7.78 -3.81 9.82
CA LEU A 13 -6.90 -4.88 10.25
C LEU A 13 -7.21 -5.27 11.70
N SER A 14 -6.81 -6.49 12.08
CA SER A 14 -6.73 -6.86 13.49
C SER A 14 -5.73 -5.96 14.22
N LEU A 15 -5.74 -5.92 15.56
CA LEU A 15 -4.79 -5.10 16.31
C LEU A 15 -3.43 -5.77 16.55
N LEU A 16 -3.26 -7.03 16.14
CA LEU A 16 -2.05 -7.82 16.34
C LEU A 16 -1.04 -7.53 15.22
N PRO A 17 0.17 -6.99 15.50
CA PRO A 17 1.14 -6.69 14.45
C PRO A 17 1.51 -7.92 13.61
N GLY A 18 1.70 -7.71 12.30
CA GLY A 18 2.09 -8.73 11.32
C GLY A 18 1.08 -9.87 11.13
N SER A 19 -0.15 -9.73 11.63
CA SER A 19 -1.18 -10.77 11.49
C SER A 19 -1.78 -10.86 10.09
N VAL A 20 -1.56 -9.85 9.25
CA VAL A 20 -1.98 -9.80 7.86
C VAL A 20 -0.75 -9.60 6.98
N VAL A 21 -0.65 -10.39 5.91
CA VAL A 21 0.44 -10.26 4.93
C VAL A 21 -0.07 -9.76 3.61
N ILE A 22 0.61 -8.72 3.13
CA ILE A 22 0.43 -8.19 1.78
C ILE A 22 1.16 -9.10 0.81
N GLU A 23 0.41 -9.72 -0.08
CA GLU A 23 0.88 -10.57 -1.17
C GLU A 23 0.59 -9.85 -2.49
N PRO A 24 1.42 -8.84 -2.89
CA PRO A 24 1.21 -8.16 -4.16
C PRO A 24 1.50 -9.11 -5.33
N GLY A 25 0.90 -8.82 -6.48
CA GLY A 25 1.36 -9.37 -7.75
C GLY A 25 2.76 -8.87 -8.12
N ARG A 26 3.24 -9.18 -9.32
CA ARG A 26 4.53 -8.67 -9.79
C ARG A 26 4.45 -7.15 -9.95
N TYR A 27 5.45 -6.43 -9.46
CA TYR A 27 5.64 -5.00 -9.66
C TYR A 27 7.11 -4.70 -9.94
N ASP A 28 7.41 -3.50 -10.44
CA ASP A 28 8.76 -3.10 -10.79
C ASP A 28 9.50 -2.48 -9.61
N ARG A 29 8.88 -1.54 -8.89
CA ARG A 29 9.51 -0.76 -7.81
C ARG A 29 8.51 -0.28 -6.76
N VAL A 30 9.02 -0.07 -5.55
CA VAL A 30 8.35 0.64 -4.45
C VAL A 30 8.85 2.07 -4.40
N TRP A 31 7.95 3.03 -4.20
CA TRP A 31 8.25 4.45 -4.06
C TRP A 31 7.74 4.95 -2.71
N SER A 32 8.57 5.69 -1.98
CA SER A 32 8.14 6.40 -0.76
C SER A 32 7.41 7.68 -1.10
N PHE A 33 6.42 8.06 -0.29
CA PHE A 33 5.84 9.38 -0.36
C PHE A 33 6.90 10.49 -0.15
N PRO A 34 6.86 11.58 -0.94
CA PRO A 34 7.85 12.66 -0.84
C PRO A 34 7.60 13.63 0.34
N GLY A 35 6.55 13.43 1.13
CA GLY A 35 6.20 14.31 2.25
C GLY A 35 5.74 13.54 3.48
N ASP A 36 4.98 14.20 4.34
CA ASP A 36 4.34 13.59 5.51
C ASP A 36 2.82 13.56 5.28
N VAL A 37 2.21 12.39 5.39
CA VAL A 37 0.74 12.23 5.31
C VAL A 37 0.08 12.85 6.53
N GLU A 38 0.63 12.54 7.71
CA GLU A 38 0.28 13.13 9.00
C GLU A 38 1.59 13.62 9.64
N PRO A 39 1.73 14.93 9.92
CA PRO A 39 2.94 15.46 10.54
C PRO A 39 3.30 14.72 11.84
N GLY A 40 4.53 14.21 11.92
CA GLY A 40 5.02 13.49 13.09
C GLY A 40 4.63 12.01 13.18
N ALA A 41 3.95 11.46 12.16
CA ALA A 41 3.61 10.03 12.09
C ALA A 41 4.15 9.32 10.83
N ALA A 42 5.01 9.96 10.04
CA ALA A 42 5.68 9.32 8.90
C ALA A 42 6.78 8.35 9.38
N LEU A 43 6.82 7.16 8.80
CA LEU A 43 7.75 6.08 9.16
C LEU A 43 8.84 5.89 8.11
N PHE A 44 8.47 5.87 6.83
CA PHE A 44 9.37 5.51 5.74
C PHE A 44 10.27 6.69 5.37
N ALA A 45 11.51 6.39 4.98
CA ALA A 45 12.43 7.40 4.48
C ALA A 45 11.85 8.02 3.18
N PRO A 46 11.70 9.36 3.10
CA PRO A 46 11.11 10.01 1.94
C PRO A 46 12.10 10.06 0.76
N HIS A 47 11.58 10.27 -0.44
CA HIS A 47 12.37 10.38 -1.69
C HIS A 47 13.25 9.15 -1.99
N ARG A 48 12.78 7.97 -1.62
CA ARG A 48 13.44 6.68 -1.83
C ARG A 48 12.65 5.79 -2.78
N GLN A 49 13.37 4.80 -3.30
CA GLN A 49 12.85 3.76 -4.16
C GLN A 49 13.52 2.44 -3.79
N TRP A 50 12.74 1.36 -3.72
CA TRP A 50 13.23 0.02 -3.40
C TRP A 50 12.74 -1.02 -4.40
N PRO A 51 13.46 -2.14 -4.58
CA PRO A 51 12.99 -3.22 -5.44
C PRO A 51 11.87 -4.05 -4.81
N SER A 52 11.69 -4.00 -3.48
CA SER A 52 10.76 -4.87 -2.75
C SER A 52 10.14 -4.18 -1.54
N LEU A 53 8.94 -4.60 -1.15
CA LEU A 53 8.22 -4.17 0.06
C LEU A 53 8.75 -4.78 1.36
N ASP A 54 9.48 -5.89 1.29
CA ASP A 54 9.98 -6.58 2.48
C ASP A 54 11.26 -5.96 3.07
N GLU A 55 11.83 -4.96 2.40
CA GLU A 55 13.05 -4.28 2.83
C GLU A 55 12.95 -2.76 2.57
N ILE A 56 12.23 -2.04 3.44
CA ILE A 56 12.02 -0.59 3.34
C ILE A 56 12.80 0.14 4.42
N GLU A 57 13.56 1.17 4.02
CA GLU A 57 14.31 2.02 4.96
C GLU A 57 13.34 2.98 5.69
N THR A 58 13.39 3.00 7.01
CA THR A 58 12.67 3.98 7.84
C THR A 58 13.45 5.29 7.97
N ARG A 59 12.79 6.36 8.41
CA ARG A 59 13.47 7.62 8.75
C ARG A 59 14.52 7.48 9.86
N GLY A 60 14.44 6.43 10.66
CA GLY A 60 15.44 6.08 11.68
C GLY A 60 16.63 5.28 11.14
N GLY A 61 16.69 4.99 9.83
CA GLY A 61 17.77 4.23 9.20
C GLY A 61 17.71 2.73 9.42
N THR A 62 16.60 2.21 9.96
CA THR A 62 16.37 0.76 10.08
C THR A 62 15.61 0.22 8.87
N MET A 63 15.82 -1.04 8.53
CA MET A 63 15.03 -1.73 7.51
C MET A 63 13.82 -2.42 8.15
N VAL A 64 12.65 -2.31 7.51
CA VAL A 64 11.42 -2.96 7.95
C VAL A 64 10.75 -3.71 6.80
N ASP A 65 10.10 -4.82 7.14
CA ASP A 65 9.22 -5.55 6.21
C ASP A 65 7.84 -4.87 6.21
N ALA A 66 7.56 -4.09 5.16
CA ALA A 66 6.28 -3.39 5.00
C ALA A 66 5.15 -4.32 4.53
N THR A 67 5.42 -5.59 4.22
CA THR A 67 4.38 -6.56 3.86
C THR A 67 3.62 -7.10 5.08
N GLN A 68 4.18 -6.97 6.28
CA GLN A 68 3.57 -7.50 7.51
C GLN A 68 2.77 -6.41 8.22
N VAL A 69 1.45 -6.39 8.03
CA VAL A 69 0.55 -5.38 8.62
C VAL A 69 -0.40 -5.98 9.67
N PRO A 70 -0.87 -5.21 10.66
CA PRO A 70 -0.40 -3.86 11.01
C PRO A 70 1.08 -3.85 11.41
N LEU A 71 1.72 -2.70 11.22
CA LEU A 71 3.12 -2.52 11.63
C LEU A 71 3.21 -2.45 13.17
N ALA A 72 4.39 -2.78 13.71
CA ALA A 72 4.64 -2.62 15.15
C ALA A 72 4.74 -1.14 15.57
N THR A 73 5.13 -0.27 14.64
CA THR A 73 5.28 1.16 14.85
C THR A 73 4.01 1.89 14.42
N ASP A 74 3.52 2.79 15.27
CA ASP A 74 2.44 3.71 14.92
C ASP A 74 2.88 4.59 13.75
N THR A 75 2.07 4.67 12.71
CA THR A 75 2.39 5.43 11.49
C THR A 75 1.14 5.89 10.76
N GLU A 76 1.30 6.93 9.96
CA GLU A 76 0.43 7.31 8.84
C GLU A 76 1.33 7.62 7.65
N ASP A 77 1.39 6.70 6.70
CA ASP A 77 2.35 6.83 5.60
C ASP A 77 1.83 6.18 4.30
N LEU A 78 2.48 6.49 3.18
CA LEU A 78 2.16 5.96 1.86
C LEU A 78 3.39 5.32 1.22
N LEU A 79 3.19 4.15 0.62
CA LEU A 79 4.09 3.58 -0.37
C LEU A 79 3.31 3.38 -1.67
N GLN A 80 3.94 3.58 -2.83
CA GLN A 80 3.34 3.27 -4.11
C GLN A 80 4.15 2.21 -4.84
N LEU A 81 3.50 1.12 -5.24
CA LEU A 81 4.04 0.12 -6.16
C LEU A 81 3.79 0.57 -7.58
N SER A 82 4.81 0.61 -8.41
CA SER A 82 4.69 0.95 -9.82
C SER A 82 4.91 -0.26 -10.73
N GLY A 83 4.22 -0.31 -11.86
CA GLY A 83 4.36 -1.40 -12.83
C GLY A 83 3.75 -2.71 -12.32
N ILE A 84 2.72 -2.61 -11.48
CA ILE A 84 2.08 -3.78 -10.87
C ILE A 84 1.13 -4.49 -11.84
N ASP A 85 1.12 -5.81 -11.84
CA ASP A 85 0.36 -6.68 -12.78
C ASP A 85 -1.16 -6.73 -12.56
N GLY A 86 -1.72 -5.85 -11.73
CA GLY A 86 -3.16 -5.76 -11.54
C GLY A 86 -3.72 -6.67 -10.46
N SER A 87 -2.89 -7.17 -9.54
CA SER A 87 -3.34 -8.07 -8.48
C SER A 87 -2.68 -7.83 -7.13
N LEU A 88 -3.43 -8.10 -6.07
CA LEU A 88 -2.94 -8.16 -4.69
C LEU A 88 -3.82 -9.10 -3.86
N ALA A 89 -3.21 -9.80 -2.92
CA ALA A 89 -3.94 -10.48 -1.86
C ALA A 89 -3.50 -10.00 -0.47
N LEU A 90 -4.44 -10.07 0.48
CA LEU A 90 -4.18 -9.90 1.90
C LEU A 90 -4.48 -11.21 2.60
N HIS A 91 -3.45 -11.86 3.12
CA HIS A 91 -3.58 -13.08 3.91
C HIS A 91 -3.74 -12.71 5.39
N ASN A 92 -4.97 -12.73 5.89
CA ASN A 92 -5.25 -12.57 7.31
C ASN A 92 -5.02 -13.91 8.05
N ARG A 93 -3.85 -14.03 8.66
CA ARG A 93 -3.41 -15.24 9.38
C ARG A 93 -4.06 -15.38 10.75
N ALA A 94 -4.55 -14.29 11.34
CA ALA A 94 -5.26 -14.32 12.60
C ALA A 94 -6.68 -14.89 12.43
N GLU A 95 -7.35 -14.58 11.33
CA GLU A 95 -8.74 -14.98 11.07
C GLU A 95 -8.87 -16.12 10.04
N GLY A 96 -7.78 -16.54 9.39
CA GLY A 96 -7.77 -17.71 8.52
C GLY A 96 -8.45 -17.49 7.16
N PHE A 97 -8.33 -16.29 6.60
CA PHE A 97 -8.85 -15.98 5.27
C PHE A 97 -7.82 -15.21 4.43
N ARG A 98 -8.02 -15.26 3.12
CA ARG A 98 -7.30 -14.42 2.18
C ARG A 98 -8.29 -13.63 1.33
N ALA A 99 -8.18 -12.32 1.37
CA ALA A 99 -8.90 -11.43 0.46
C ALA A 99 -8.03 -11.17 -0.77
N ARG A 100 -8.63 -11.16 -1.97
CA ARG A 100 -7.92 -10.87 -3.23
C ARG A 100 -8.61 -9.75 -3.98
N LEU A 101 -7.83 -8.77 -4.40
CA LEU A 101 -8.22 -7.72 -5.33
C LEU A 101 -7.49 -7.95 -6.65
N SER A 102 -8.23 -7.96 -7.75
CA SER A 102 -7.69 -7.89 -9.11
C SER A 102 -8.36 -6.77 -9.87
N TRP A 103 -7.63 -6.12 -10.77
CA TRP A 103 -8.09 -4.99 -11.56
C TRP A 103 -7.43 -4.98 -12.95
N GLN A 104 -7.92 -4.13 -13.84
CA GLN A 104 -7.29 -3.91 -15.14
C GLN A 104 -6.04 -3.04 -14.98
N MET A 105 -4.86 -3.68 -15.04
CA MET A 105 -3.57 -2.98 -14.88
C MET A 105 -3.34 -1.94 -15.97
N GLU A 106 -3.93 -2.11 -17.16
CA GLU A 106 -3.79 -1.20 -18.29
C GLU A 106 -4.38 0.18 -17.97
N HIS A 107 -5.36 0.22 -17.05
CA HIS A 107 -5.95 1.46 -16.57
C HIS A 107 -5.30 1.97 -15.28
N PHE A 108 -4.82 1.08 -14.42
CA PHE A 108 -4.26 1.42 -13.12
C PHE A 108 -2.91 0.70 -12.92
N PRO A 109 -1.82 1.25 -13.47
CA PRO A 109 -0.51 0.59 -13.51
C PRO A 109 0.27 0.70 -12.20
N SER A 110 -0.29 1.39 -11.20
CA SER A 110 0.27 1.50 -9.86
C SER A 110 -0.71 1.05 -8.80
N LEU A 111 -0.18 0.72 -7.62
CA LEU A 111 -0.95 0.48 -6.41
C LEU A 111 -0.43 1.40 -5.30
N LEU A 112 -1.27 2.30 -4.82
CA LEU A 112 -1.01 3.09 -3.63
C LEU A 112 -1.41 2.27 -2.39
N LEU A 113 -0.48 2.11 -1.47
CA LEU A 113 -0.68 1.49 -0.17
C LEU A 113 -0.65 2.56 0.91
N TRP A 114 -1.76 2.66 1.65
CA TRP A 114 -1.88 3.59 2.77
C TRP A 114 -1.83 2.87 4.10
N TYR A 115 -0.75 3.10 4.84
CA TYR A 115 -0.50 2.54 6.14
C TYR A 115 -1.09 3.45 7.20
N SER A 116 -2.37 3.27 7.52
CA SER A 116 -3.02 3.95 8.64
C SER A 116 -2.95 3.09 9.88
N ASN A 117 -1.90 3.26 10.67
CA ASN A 117 -1.62 2.43 11.84
C ASN A 117 -1.46 3.31 13.07
N ARG A 118 -2.58 3.75 13.65
CA ARG A 118 -2.65 4.55 14.89
C ARG A 118 -1.95 5.91 14.83
N GLY A 119 -1.42 6.36 13.69
CA GLY A 119 -0.64 7.59 13.64
C GLY A 119 -1.49 8.87 13.72
N ARG A 120 -2.78 8.84 13.34
CA ARG A 120 -3.69 9.98 13.58
C ARG A 120 -4.08 10.10 15.05
N LYS A 121 -3.38 10.97 15.78
CA LYS A 121 -3.59 11.17 17.23
C LYS A 121 -4.75 12.10 17.57
N ALA A 122 -5.10 13.02 16.67
CA ALA A 122 -6.19 13.97 16.89
C ALA A 122 -7.58 13.30 16.90
N TYR A 123 -8.55 13.97 17.52
CA TYR A 123 -9.97 13.61 17.42
C TYR A 123 -10.45 13.68 15.95
N PRO A 124 -11.33 12.77 15.48
CA PRO A 124 -11.97 11.66 16.22
C PRO A 124 -11.18 10.35 16.25
N TRP A 125 -10.04 10.27 15.54
CA TRP A 125 -9.26 9.05 15.42
C TRP A 125 -8.67 8.61 16.77
N ASN A 126 -8.14 9.54 17.57
CA ASN A 126 -7.57 9.30 18.90
C ASN A 126 -6.52 8.16 18.91
N GLY A 127 -5.77 7.98 17.81
CA GLY A 127 -4.78 6.91 17.66
C GLY A 127 -5.37 5.50 17.60
N ARG A 128 -6.67 5.34 17.29
CA ARG A 128 -7.35 4.04 17.30
C ARG A 128 -7.53 3.42 15.91
N HIS A 129 -7.29 4.18 14.84
CA HIS A 129 -7.52 3.71 13.48
C HIS A 129 -6.40 2.75 13.05
N VAL A 130 -6.76 1.58 12.53
CA VAL A 130 -5.83 0.56 12.05
C VAL A 130 -6.41 -0.04 10.77
N ALA A 131 -5.87 0.38 9.64
CA ALA A 131 -6.30 -0.03 8.32
C ALA A 131 -5.14 -0.01 7.32
N LEU A 132 -5.31 -0.79 6.26
CA LEU A 132 -4.51 -0.66 5.04
C LEU A 132 -5.43 -0.19 3.91
N GLY A 133 -5.12 0.96 3.33
CA GLY A 133 -5.69 1.36 2.04
C GLY A 133 -4.99 0.60 0.92
N VAL A 134 -5.78 -0.06 0.07
CA VAL A 134 -5.30 -0.76 -1.13
C VAL A 134 -5.94 -0.11 -2.34
N GLU A 135 -5.20 0.74 -3.03
CA GLU A 135 -5.74 1.70 -3.99
C GLU A 135 -5.06 1.54 -5.36
N PRO A 136 -5.66 0.78 -6.31
CA PRO A 136 -5.22 0.78 -7.71
C PRO A 136 -5.35 2.18 -8.31
N VAL A 137 -4.25 2.73 -8.84
CA VAL A 137 -4.20 4.11 -9.33
C VAL A 137 -3.43 4.26 -10.64
N ALA A 138 -3.83 5.28 -11.39
CA ALA A 138 -3.01 5.98 -12.37
C ALA A 138 -2.83 7.40 -11.86
N SER A 139 -2.00 7.57 -10.83
CA SER A 139 -1.71 8.84 -10.17
C SER A 139 -0.29 8.86 -9.60
N ALA A 140 0.22 10.06 -9.31
CA ALA A 140 1.42 10.23 -8.50
C ALA A 140 1.01 10.37 -7.02
N PHE A 141 0.91 9.24 -6.31
CA PHE A 141 0.34 9.15 -4.96
C PHE A 141 -1.04 9.83 -4.88
N ASP A 142 -1.40 10.39 -3.72
CA ASP A 142 -2.59 11.21 -3.48
C ASP A 142 -2.33 12.72 -3.68
N LEU A 143 -1.25 13.09 -4.38
CA LEU A 143 -0.81 14.48 -4.58
C LEU A 143 -1.72 15.31 -5.50
N GLY A 144 -2.84 14.72 -5.94
CA GLY A 144 -3.86 15.37 -6.73
C GLY A 144 -3.56 15.46 -8.22
N PRO A 145 -4.56 15.93 -9.00
CA PRO A 145 -4.52 15.88 -10.46
C PRO A 145 -3.46 16.80 -11.06
N ALA A 146 -3.16 17.95 -10.45
CA ALA A 146 -2.16 18.87 -10.99
C ALA A 146 -0.77 18.25 -11.05
N ILE A 147 -0.33 17.57 -9.98
CA ILE A 147 0.96 16.88 -9.92
C ILE A 147 0.93 15.63 -10.81
N SER A 148 -0.17 14.88 -10.77
CA SER A 148 -0.37 13.66 -11.54
C SER A 148 -0.36 13.89 -13.07
N ASN A 149 -0.83 15.05 -13.55
CA ASN A 149 -0.78 15.43 -14.97
C ASN A 149 0.52 16.12 -15.39
N ALA A 150 1.36 16.55 -14.45
CA ALA A 150 2.63 17.20 -14.73
C ALA A 150 3.78 16.18 -14.84
N VAL A 151 4.95 16.66 -15.29
CA VAL A 151 6.19 15.88 -15.19
C VAL A 151 6.47 15.58 -13.72
N ASN A 152 6.55 14.30 -13.39
CA ASN A 152 6.85 13.81 -12.06
C ASN A 152 7.75 12.55 -12.15
N PRO A 153 8.38 12.11 -11.06
CA PRO A 153 9.32 10.98 -11.10
C PRO A 153 8.70 9.66 -11.60
N LEU A 154 7.44 9.37 -11.26
CA LEU A 154 6.73 8.17 -11.72
C LEU A 154 6.46 8.24 -13.23
N ALA A 155 5.90 9.35 -13.71
CA ALA A 155 5.68 9.58 -15.14
C ALA A 155 6.99 9.53 -15.93
N SER A 156 8.07 10.09 -15.39
CA SER A 156 9.41 10.07 -16.01
C SER A 156 10.02 8.67 -16.08
N SER A 157 9.56 7.73 -15.24
CA SER A 157 9.93 6.31 -15.32
C SER A 157 9.07 5.49 -16.28
N GLY A 158 8.16 6.13 -17.04
CA GLY A 158 7.29 5.46 -18.01
C GLY A 158 5.99 4.89 -17.44
N ILE A 159 5.65 5.22 -16.18
CA ILE A 159 4.42 4.75 -15.53
C ILE A 159 3.35 5.82 -15.69
N ALA A 160 2.17 5.47 -16.22
CA ALA A 160 1.10 6.42 -16.38
C ALA A 160 0.59 6.92 -15.01
N THR A 161 0.59 8.24 -14.82
CA THR A 161 0.06 8.91 -13.63
C THR A 161 -1.23 9.68 -13.90
N ALA A 162 -1.87 9.46 -15.05
CA ALA A 162 -3.19 9.97 -15.38
C ALA A 162 -3.81 9.11 -16.47
N ILE A 163 -5.14 9.16 -16.59
CA ILE A 163 -5.89 8.52 -17.68
C ILE A 163 -6.49 9.65 -18.54
N ALA A 164 -6.23 9.60 -19.84
CA ALA A 164 -6.87 10.51 -20.79
C ALA A 164 -8.28 10.00 -21.12
N PHE A 165 -9.26 10.90 -21.04
CA PHE A 165 -10.64 10.65 -21.45
C PHE A 165 -10.99 11.48 -22.66
N GLU A 166 -11.71 10.87 -23.60
CA GLU A 166 -12.19 11.54 -24.81
C GLU A 166 -13.70 11.82 -24.72
N PRO A 167 -14.19 12.99 -25.14
CA PRO A 167 -15.61 13.29 -25.15
C PRO A 167 -16.41 12.26 -25.93
N GLY A 168 -17.50 11.77 -25.34
CA GLY A 168 -18.39 10.78 -25.95
C GLY A 168 -17.86 9.34 -25.95
N GLN A 169 -16.64 9.08 -25.45
CA GLN A 169 -16.13 7.72 -25.27
C GLN A 169 -16.48 7.19 -23.88
N THR A 170 -17.07 5.99 -23.82
CA THR A 170 -17.30 5.32 -22.54
C THR A 170 -16.03 4.62 -22.07
N PHE A 171 -15.57 4.99 -20.89
CA PHE A 171 -14.52 4.25 -20.20
C PHE A 171 -15.14 3.14 -19.34
N THR A 172 -14.71 1.90 -19.56
CA THR A 172 -15.13 0.74 -18.75
C THR A 172 -13.90 0.09 -18.15
N THR A 173 -13.86 0.03 -16.81
CA THR A 173 -12.86 -0.74 -16.08
C THR A 173 -13.50 -1.88 -15.30
N ARG A 174 -12.71 -2.87 -14.90
CA ARG A 174 -13.17 -4.01 -14.11
C ARG A 174 -12.23 -4.24 -12.96
N TYR A 175 -12.82 -4.59 -11.83
CA TYR A 175 -12.11 -5.13 -10.69
C TYR A 175 -12.91 -6.29 -10.10
N ARG A 176 -12.25 -7.13 -9.32
CA ARG A 176 -12.88 -8.20 -8.55
C ARG A 176 -12.27 -8.25 -7.17
N LEU A 177 -13.13 -8.16 -6.16
CA LEU A 177 -12.83 -8.54 -4.79
C LEU A 177 -13.36 -9.95 -4.55
N SER A 178 -12.55 -10.81 -3.95
CA SER A 178 -12.94 -12.16 -3.56
C SER A 178 -12.30 -12.54 -2.24
N VAL A 179 -12.87 -13.53 -1.55
CA VAL A 179 -12.34 -14.06 -0.30
C VAL A 179 -12.34 -15.58 -0.35
N GLU A 180 -11.28 -16.18 0.18
CA GLU A 180 -11.11 -17.63 0.30
C GLU A 180 -10.63 -17.98 1.71
N ALA A 181 -10.94 -19.19 2.17
CA ALA A 181 -10.31 -19.73 3.38
C ALA A 181 -8.81 -19.88 3.15
N ALA A 182 -8.00 -19.58 4.16
CA ALA A 182 -6.55 -19.69 4.10
C ALA A 182 -5.98 -20.20 5.44
N PRO A 183 -4.77 -20.79 5.44
CA PRO A 183 -4.16 -21.25 6.69
C PRO A 183 -4.01 -20.13 7.71
N THR A 184 -4.30 -20.41 8.99
CA THR A 184 -3.87 -19.53 10.07
C THR A 184 -2.37 -19.66 10.28
N GLY A 185 -1.75 -18.68 10.95
CA GLY A 185 -0.31 -18.69 11.19
C GLY A 185 0.09 -17.80 12.35
N ASN A 186 1.22 -18.12 12.99
CA ASN A 186 1.78 -17.27 14.03
C ASN A 186 2.53 -16.09 13.36
N PRO A 187 2.16 -14.82 13.64
CA PRO A 187 2.84 -13.66 13.06
C PRO A 187 4.32 -13.54 13.46
N ALA A 188 4.78 -14.27 14.48
CA ALA A 188 6.18 -14.26 14.93
C ALA A 188 7.16 -15.12 14.10
N GLY A 189 6.74 -15.70 12.97
CA GLY A 189 7.43 -16.80 12.29
C GLY A 189 8.16 -16.48 10.98
N ARG A 190 9.05 -15.48 10.93
CA ARG A 190 10.15 -15.45 9.95
C ARG A 190 11.45 -15.00 10.61
N GLY A 191 11.94 -15.84 11.52
CA GLY A 191 13.35 -15.85 11.94
C GLY A 191 13.97 -17.17 11.52
N ALA A 192 14.97 -17.10 10.65
CA ALA A 192 15.86 -18.19 10.20
C ALA A 192 15.22 -19.33 9.37
N ALA A 193 15.41 -19.25 8.05
CA ALA A 193 15.58 -20.43 7.21
C ALA A 193 16.98 -20.38 6.57
N THR A 194 18.02 -20.48 7.39
CA THR A 194 19.31 -21.02 6.97
C THR A 194 19.36 -22.45 7.46
N GLY A 195 19.24 -23.39 6.52
CA GLY A 195 19.29 -24.81 6.78
C GLY A 195 19.61 -25.54 5.49
N LEU A 196 20.86 -25.39 5.06
CA LEU A 196 21.53 -26.28 4.10
C LEU A 196 21.32 -27.73 4.58
N GLN A 197 20.79 -28.59 3.72
CA GLN A 197 21.08 -30.01 3.81
C GLN A 197 21.58 -30.51 2.46
N VAL A 198 22.65 -31.28 2.61
CA VAL A 198 23.55 -31.91 1.63
C VAL A 198 22.82 -32.94 0.79
#